data_AF-A0A2M8AK08-F1
#
_entry.id   AF-A0A2M8AK08-F1
#
_cell.length_a   1.000
_cell.length_b   1.000
_cell.length_c   1.000
_cell.angle_alpha   90.00
_cell.angle_beta   90.00
_cell.angle_gamma   90.00
#
_symmetry.space_group_name_H-M   'P 1'
#
loop_
_entity.id
_entity.type
_entity.pdbx_description
1 polymer ?
#
loop_
_entity_poly.entity_id
_entity_poly.type
_entity_poly.pdbx_seq_one_letter_code
_entity_poly.pdbx_strand_id
1 'polypeptide(L)'
;MQEENNVDIYESIIEEGEFTPSIQYIPKSEKEIKDIATGIYKNTLFSSMQINENDKRLILNIFMPLTFLSPLDRKQLIIDNIAQFYGELAGSTTAINGYPVLFNCRPLTQEDANRVIEKYKKIIEILEDNDG
;
A
#
# COMPACT_ATOMS: atom_id res chain seq x y z
N MET A 1 -5.36 21.90 -30.32
CA MET A 1 -5.82 20.84 -31.25
C MET A 1 -4.60 20.05 -31.66
N GLN A 2 -4.38 18.80 -31.27
CA GLN A 2 -5.31 17.78 -30.78
C GLN A 2 -4.59 16.97 -29.68
N GLU A 3 -5.19 16.93 -28.49
CA GLU A 3 -5.16 15.73 -27.64
C GLU A 3 -6.10 14.73 -28.32
N GLU A 4 -5.66 13.48 -28.47
CA GLU A 4 -6.47 12.25 -28.59
C GLU A 4 -5.56 11.20 -29.25
N ASN A 5 -5.46 10.04 -28.59
CA ASN A 5 -5.01 8.72 -29.10
C ASN A 5 -4.14 7.97 -28.09
N ASN A 6 -4.58 7.86 -26.83
CA ASN A 6 -3.96 6.91 -25.90
C ASN A 6 -5.00 6.14 -25.06
N VAL A 7 -6.22 5.99 -25.58
CA VAL A 7 -7.32 5.31 -24.89
C VAL A 7 -7.58 3.91 -25.46
N ASP A 8 -7.26 3.62 -26.72
CA ASP A 8 -7.78 2.42 -27.39
C ASP A 8 -6.90 1.16 -27.35
N ILE A 9 -5.73 1.18 -26.70
CA ILE A 9 -4.86 -0.01 -26.69
C ILE A 9 -5.25 -1.02 -25.60
N TYR A 10 -5.97 -0.59 -24.56
CA TYR A 10 -6.27 -1.42 -23.38
C TYR A 10 -7.63 -2.13 -23.41
N GLU A 11 -8.54 -1.71 -24.30
CA GLU A 11 -9.83 -2.37 -24.50
C GLU A 11 -9.72 -3.62 -25.39
N SER A 12 -8.63 -3.78 -26.13
CA SER A 12 -8.45 -4.85 -27.13
C SER A 12 -8.01 -6.22 -26.58
N ILE A 13 -7.87 -6.38 -25.25
CA ILE A 13 -7.56 -7.67 -24.59
C ILE A 13 -8.74 -8.13 -23.73
N ILE A 14 -9.96 -7.95 -24.23
CA ILE A 14 -11.18 -8.52 -23.66
C ILE A 14 -11.74 -9.52 -24.67
N GLU A 15 -10.95 -10.54 -25.00
CA GLU A 15 -11.49 -11.76 -25.60
C GLU A 15 -11.95 -12.71 -24.48
N GLU A 16 -13.26 -12.72 -24.26
CA GLU A 16 -14.09 -13.86 -23.80
C GLU A 16 -13.63 -14.73 -22.62
N GLY A 17 -13.03 -14.15 -21.59
CA GLY A 17 -12.86 -14.80 -20.28
C GLY A 17 -13.43 -13.94 -19.17
N GLU A 18 -14.46 -14.40 -18.47
CA GLU A 18 -14.96 -13.75 -17.26
C GLU A 18 -13.80 -13.53 -16.29
N PHE A 19 -13.50 -12.27 -15.97
CA PHE A 19 -12.55 -11.95 -14.92
C PHE A 19 -13.13 -12.45 -13.60
N THR A 20 -12.61 -13.57 -13.11
CA THR A 20 -12.93 -14.10 -11.79
C THR A 20 -11.87 -13.62 -10.81
N PRO A 21 -12.21 -12.69 -9.90
CA PRO A 21 -11.26 -12.20 -8.90
C PRO A 21 -10.83 -13.38 -8.03
N SER A 22 -9.52 -13.66 -7.99
CA SER A 22 -9.00 -14.83 -7.29
C SER A 22 -9.08 -14.68 -5.77
N ILE A 23 -9.01 -13.46 -5.24
CA ILE A 23 -9.09 -13.14 -3.81
C ILE A 23 -9.64 -11.71 -3.66
N GLN A 24 -10.74 -11.54 -2.91
CA GLN A 24 -11.29 -10.23 -2.57
C GLN A 24 -10.68 -9.70 -1.27
N TYR A 25 -10.44 -8.39 -1.19
CA TYR A 25 -9.94 -7.76 0.03
C TYR A 25 -10.90 -7.96 1.23
N ILE A 26 -10.34 -8.36 2.38
CA ILE A 26 -11.08 -8.46 3.64
C ILE A 26 -10.74 -7.24 4.51
N PRO A 27 -11.74 -6.40 4.88
CA PRO A 27 -11.57 -5.27 5.78
C PRO A 27 -10.89 -5.64 7.10
N LYS A 28 -9.96 -4.80 7.55
CA LYS A 28 -9.23 -5.06 8.79
C LYS A 28 -10.09 -4.80 10.02
N SER A 29 -9.96 -5.68 11.00
CA SER A 29 -10.56 -5.48 12.31
C SER A 29 -9.93 -4.28 13.03
N GLU A 30 -10.64 -3.70 14.01
CA GLU A 30 -10.09 -2.60 14.83
C GLU A 30 -8.76 -2.96 15.52
N LYS A 31 -8.60 -4.23 15.91
CA LYS A 31 -7.35 -4.71 16.52
C LYS A 31 -6.21 -4.65 15.50
N GLU A 32 -6.43 -5.16 14.29
CA GLU A 32 -5.42 -5.12 13.22
C GLU A 32 -5.04 -3.68 12.86
N ILE A 33 -6.02 -2.77 12.72
CA ILE A 33 -5.75 -1.35 12.47
C ILE A 33 -4.85 -0.76 13.56
N LYS A 34 -5.14 -1.06 14.84
CA LYS A 34 -4.33 -0.59 15.97
C LYS A 34 -2.91 -1.18 15.94
N ASP A 35 -2.79 -2.47 15.64
CA ASP A 35 -1.50 -3.16 15.57
C ASP A 35 -0.65 -2.58 14.42
N ILE A 36 -1.25 -2.29 13.27
CA ILE A 36 -0.59 -1.63 12.14
C ILE A 36 -0.10 -0.23 12.53
N ALA A 37 -0.98 0.62 13.06
CA ALA A 37 -0.63 1.98 13.48
C ALA A 37 0.49 1.98 14.52
N THR A 38 0.41 1.07 15.50
CA THR A 38 1.44 0.89 16.54
C THR A 38 2.76 0.39 15.95
N GLY A 39 2.71 -0.51 14.97
CA GLY A 39 3.89 -1.03 14.30
C GLY A 39 4.60 0.04 13.46
N ILE A 40 3.85 0.91 12.79
CA ILE A 40 4.40 2.06 12.06
C ILE A 40 5.07 3.02 13.05
N TYR A 41 4.40 3.35 14.16
CA TYR A 41 4.94 4.22 15.21
C TYR A 41 6.24 3.68 15.82
N LYS A 42 6.27 2.38 16.14
CA LYS A 42 7.45 1.71 16.72
C LYS A 42 8.54 1.39 15.68
N ASN A 43 8.34 1.79 14.43
CA ASN A 43 9.24 1.48 13.31
C ASN A 43 9.52 -0.03 13.15
N THR A 44 8.53 -0.88 13.45
CA THR A 44 8.56 -2.32 13.17
C THR A 44 7.86 -2.65 11.84
N LEU A 45 6.95 -1.78 11.40
CA LEU A 45 6.32 -1.80 10.09
C LEU A 45 6.72 -0.55 9.31
N PHE A 46 6.86 -0.70 7.99
CA PHE A 46 6.98 0.40 7.06
C PHE A 46 5.76 0.43 6.14
N SER A 47 5.21 1.62 5.90
CA SER A 47 4.07 1.84 5.02
C SER A 47 4.40 2.80 3.89
N SER A 48 3.76 2.62 2.74
CA SER A 48 3.81 3.57 1.62
C SER A 48 3.34 4.99 2.00
N MET A 49 2.58 5.12 3.09
CA MET A 49 2.20 6.43 3.66
C MET A 49 3.40 7.24 4.18
N GLN A 50 4.54 6.61 4.45
CA GLN A 50 5.77 7.25 4.92
C GLN A 50 6.69 7.68 3.77
N ILE A 51 6.33 7.36 2.52
CA ILE A 51 7.12 7.72 1.33
C ILE A 51 6.77 9.15 0.92
N ASN A 52 7.79 9.94 0.60
CA ASN A 52 7.57 11.30 0.09
C ASN A 52 6.86 11.26 -1.26
N GLU A 53 6.02 12.25 -1.54
CA GLU A 53 5.30 12.36 -2.82
C GLU A 53 6.22 12.27 -4.05
N ASN A 54 7.39 12.93 -3.98
CA ASN A 54 8.40 12.92 -5.04
C ASN A 54 9.01 11.52 -5.28
N ASP A 55 8.88 10.62 -4.32
CA ASP A 55 9.49 9.29 -4.30
C ASP A 55 8.46 8.16 -4.47
N LYS A 56 7.18 8.47 -4.71
CA LYS A 56 6.12 7.46 -4.95
C LYS A 56 6.44 6.51 -6.10
N ARG A 57 7.23 6.94 -7.09
CA ARG A 57 7.72 6.06 -8.17
C ARG A 57 8.55 4.87 -7.67
N LEU A 58 9.08 4.94 -6.44
CA LEU A 58 9.91 3.92 -5.81
C LEU A 58 9.09 2.83 -5.11
N ILE A 59 7.76 2.95 -5.04
CA ILE A 59 6.88 1.96 -4.37
C ILE A 59 7.16 0.53 -4.85
N LEU A 60 7.35 0.33 -6.16
CA LEU A 60 7.66 -1.00 -6.71
C LEU A 60 9.04 -1.53 -6.27
N ASN A 61 10.01 -0.64 -6.02
CA ASN A 61 11.34 -1.03 -5.54
C ASN A 61 11.35 -1.30 -4.03
N ILE A 62 10.44 -0.65 -3.29
CA ILE A 62 10.29 -0.80 -1.85
C ILE A 62 9.51 -2.08 -1.53
N PHE A 63 8.40 -2.31 -2.23
CA PHE A 63 7.55 -3.48 -2.05
C PHE A 63 7.75 -4.45 -3.21
N MET A 64 8.82 -5.25 -3.14
CA MET A 64 9.24 -6.16 -4.21
C MET A 64 8.12 -7.08 -4.74
N PRO A 65 7.20 -7.62 -3.91
CA PRO A 65 6.09 -8.43 -4.41
C PRO A 65 5.24 -7.73 -5.49
N LEU A 66 5.13 -6.39 -5.46
CA LEU A 66 4.35 -5.63 -6.44
C LEU A 66 4.95 -5.65 -7.86
N THR A 67 6.25 -5.95 -7.99
CA THR A 67 6.92 -6.09 -9.29
C THR A 67 6.44 -7.33 -10.04
N PHE A 68 6.00 -8.36 -9.32
CA PHE A 68 5.59 -9.66 -9.88
C PHE A 68 4.08 -9.75 -10.17
N LEU A 69 3.32 -8.69 -9.92
CA LEU A 69 1.88 -8.69 -10.20
C LEU A 69 1.59 -8.76 -11.69
N SER A 70 0.71 -9.69 -12.07
CA SER A 70 0.19 -9.78 -13.43
C SER A 70 -0.69 -8.57 -13.76
N PRO A 71 -0.97 -8.28 -15.05
CA PRO A 71 -1.92 -7.23 -15.43
C PRO A 71 -3.31 -7.40 -14.78
N LEU A 72 -3.76 -8.65 -14.58
CA LEU A 72 -5.03 -8.95 -13.94
C LEU A 72 -5.01 -8.63 -12.45
N ASP A 73 -3.94 -8.98 -11.73
CA ASP A 73 -3.81 -8.64 -10.31
C ASP A 73 -3.72 -7.13 -10.10
N ARG A 74 -3.07 -6.40 -11.02
CA ARG A 74 -3.03 -4.93 -10.98
C ARG A 74 -4.43 -4.33 -11.14
N LYS A 75 -5.25 -4.88 -12.03
CA LYS A 75 -6.67 -4.48 -12.16
C LYS A 75 -7.44 -4.80 -10.87
N GLN A 76 -7.19 -5.94 -10.24
CA GLN A 76 -7.83 -6.30 -8.97
C GLN A 76 -7.55 -5.29 -7.86
N LEU A 77 -6.31 -4.79 -7.75
CA LEU A 77 -5.97 -3.77 -6.75
C LEU A 77 -6.78 -2.48 -6.93
N ILE A 78 -7.10 -2.11 -8.17
CA ILE A 78 -7.94 -0.94 -8.49
C ILE A 78 -9.39 -1.23 -8.08
N ILE A 79 -9.91 -2.41 -8.43
CA ILE A 79 -11.28 -2.84 -8.09
C ILE A 79 -11.48 -2.90 -6.58
N ASP A 80 -10.52 -3.45 -5.84
CA ASP A 80 -10.53 -3.53 -4.38
C ASP A 80 -10.26 -2.17 -3.71
N ASN A 81 -10.04 -1.10 -4.48
CA ASN A 81 -9.74 0.23 -3.96
C ASN A 81 -8.54 0.25 -2.99
N ILE A 82 -7.49 -0.51 -3.34
CA ILE A 82 -6.24 -0.54 -2.58
C ILE A 82 -5.49 0.77 -2.80
N ALA A 83 -5.27 1.50 -1.70
CA ALA A 83 -4.63 2.81 -1.73
C ALA A 83 -3.21 2.79 -1.16
N GLN A 84 -2.93 1.89 -0.22
CA GLN A 84 -1.67 1.85 0.50
C GLN A 84 -1.16 0.43 0.68
N PHE A 85 0.14 0.31 0.94
CA PHE A 85 0.82 -0.94 1.25
C PHE A 85 1.61 -0.78 2.54
N TYR A 86 1.83 -1.90 3.23
CA TYR A 86 2.73 -1.95 4.37
C TYR A 86 3.43 -3.30 4.44
N GLY A 87 4.55 -3.33 5.17
CA GLY A 87 5.33 -4.53 5.38
C GLY A 87 6.15 -4.46 6.66
N GLU A 88 6.60 -5.61 7.12
CA GLU A 88 7.47 -5.78 8.28
C GLU A 88 8.92 -5.43 7.90
N LEU A 89 9.56 -4.61 8.74
CA LEU A 89 10.95 -4.20 8.56
C LEU A 89 11.95 -5.29 9.01
N ALA A 90 11.49 -6.29 9.75
CA ALA A 90 12.33 -7.39 10.22
C ALA A 90 12.95 -8.15 9.03
N GLY A 91 14.29 -8.21 8.99
CA GLY A 91 15.02 -8.86 7.90
C GLY A 91 15.03 -8.08 6.58
N SER A 92 14.54 -6.83 6.56
CA SER A 92 14.67 -5.95 5.40
C SER A 92 16.10 -5.42 5.25
N THR A 93 16.48 -5.10 4.01
CA THR A 93 17.72 -4.38 3.71
C THR A 93 17.38 -2.98 3.24
N THR A 94 18.29 -2.03 3.40
CA THR A 94 18.07 -0.64 2.97
C THR A 94 18.73 -0.41 1.62
N ALA A 95 18.00 0.17 0.67
CA ALA A 95 18.55 0.59 -0.61
C ALA A 95 19.37 1.88 -0.48
N ILE A 96 20.13 2.24 -1.52
CA ILE A 96 21.00 3.44 -1.54
C ILE A 96 20.21 4.73 -1.32
N ASN A 97 18.92 4.75 -1.65
CA ASN A 97 18.01 5.88 -1.44
C ASN A 97 17.49 6.02 0.00
N GLY A 98 17.89 5.13 0.93
CA GLY A 98 17.48 5.16 2.33
C GLY A 98 16.14 4.47 2.63
N TYR A 99 15.41 3.98 1.63
CA TYR A 99 14.18 3.22 1.84
C TYR A 99 14.44 1.71 2.02
N PRO A 100 13.58 1.00 2.77
CA PRO A 100 13.70 -0.44 2.91
C PRO A 100 13.33 -1.15 1.59
N VAL A 101 13.92 -2.32 1.39
CA VAL A 101 13.54 -3.30 0.36
C VAL A 101 12.82 -4.44 1.08
N LEU A 102 11.50 -4.48 0.89
CA LEU A 102 10.58 -5.38 1.57
C LEU A 102 10.19 -6.53 0.63
N PHE A 103 10.47 -7.75 1.08
CA PHE A 103 10.01 -8.99 0.42
C PHE A 103 8.64 -9.45 0.93
N ASN A 104 8.03 -8.68 1.82
CA ASN A 104 6.67 -8.86 2.30
C ASN A 104 5.87 -7.58 2.00
N CYS A 105 4.58 -7.74 1.70
CA CYS A 105 3.70 -6.64 1.35
C CYS A 105 2.26 -7.04 1.67
N ARG A 106 1.53 -6.16 2.36
CA ARG A 106 0.12 -6.31 2.66
C ARG A 106 -0.63 -5.06 2.17
N PRO A 107 -1.73 -5.22 1.43
CA PRO A 107 -2.51 -4.08 0.94
C PRO A 107 -3.40 -3.49 2.03
N LEU A 108 -3.76 -2.22 1.86
CA LEU A 108 -4.79 -1.51 2.61
C LEU A 108 -5.69 -0.77 1.64
N THR A 109 -7.00 -0.89 1.83
CA THR A 109 -7.98 -0.03 1.15
C THR A 109 -7.83 1.41 1.58
N GLN A 110 -8.40 2.34 0.81
CA GLN A 110 -8.45 3.74 1.21
C GLN A 110 -9.10 3.93 2.60
N GLU A 111 -10.16 3.17 2.90
CA GLU A 111 -10.87 3.23 4.18
C GLU A 111 -9.98 2.76 5.33
N ASP A 112 -9.35 1.58 5.20
CA ASP A 112 -8.47 1.07 6.25
C ASP A 112 -7.21 1.91 6.44
N ALA A 113 -6.66 2.47 5.36
CA ALA A 113 -5.56 3.42 5.43
C ALA A 113 -5.93 4.66 6.26
N ASN A 114 -7.12 5.23 6.05
CA ASN A 114 -7.61 6.37 6.83
C ASN A 114 -7.75 6.00 8.31
N ARG A 115 -8.32 4.82 8.62
CA ARG A 115 -8.44 4.31 9.99
C ARG A 115 -7.08 4.14 10.66
N VAL A 116 -6.06 3.66 9.94
CA VAL A 116 -4.68 3.56 10.44
C VAL A 116 -4.11 4.94 10.75
N ILE A 117 -4.26 5.91 9.84
CA ILE A 117 -3.78 7.29 10.03
C ILE A 117 -4.40 7.92 11.28
N GLU A 118 -5.71 7.75 11.48
CA GLU A 118 -6.39 8.27 12.67
C GLU A 118 -5.88 7.65 13.97
N LYS A 119 -5.65 6.33 14.01
CA LYS A 119 -5.08 5.67 15.19
C LYS A 119 -3.64 6.11 15.43
N TYR A 120 -2.85 6.27 14.37
CA TYR A 120 -1.47 6.73 14.46
C TYR A 120 -1.38 8.14 15.07
N LYS A 121 -2.24 9.07 14.64
CA LYS A 121 -2.33 10.43 15.23
C LYS A 121 -2.64 10.39 16.73
N LYS A 122 -3.63 9.57 17.13
CA LYS A 122 -3.98 9.39 18.55
C LYS A 122 -2.83 8.83 19.39
N ILE A 123 -2.00 7.94 18.81
CA ILE A 123 -0.82 7.41 19.50
C ILE A 123 0.20 8.52 19.77
N ILE A 124 0.44 9.39 18.78
CA ILE A 124 1.34 10.54 18.94
C ILE A 124 0.81 11.50 20.00
N GLU A 125 -0.45 11.92 19.90
CA GLU A 125 -1.07 12.87 20.85
C GLU A 125 -0.94 12.38 22.31
N ILE A 126 -1.26 11.11 22.57
CA ILE A 126 -1.15 10.52 23.92
C ILE A 126 0.29 10.54 24.43
N LEU A 127 1.29 10.33 23.57
CA LEU A 127 2.68 10.25 24.00
C LEU A 127 3.29 11.64 24.21
N GLU A 128 2.97 12.61 23.36
CA GLU A 128 3.36 14.00 23.54
C GLU A 128 2.80 14.59 24.84
N ASP A 129 1.56 14.23 25.23
CA ASP A 129 0.95 14.65 26.50
C ASP A 129 1.60 14.01 27.74
N ASN A 130 2.28 12.86 27.61
CA ASN A 130 2.93 12.16 28.73
C ASN A 130 4.39 12.59 28.94
N ASP A 131 5.00 13.25 27.96
CA ASP A 131 6.38 13.74 28.01
C ASP A 131 6.48 15.23 28.43
N GLY A 132 5.35 15.87 28.78
CA GLY A 132 5.23 17.25 29.27
C GLY A 132 4.99 17.37 30.78
#